data_AF-K7WI47-F1
#
_entry.id   AF-K7WI47-F1
#
_cell.length_a   1.000
_cell.length_b   1.000
_cell.length_c   1.000
_cell.angle_alpha   90.00
_cell.angle_beta   90.00
_cell.angle_gamma   90.00
#
_symmetry.space_group_name_H-M   'P 1'
#
loop_
_entity.id
_entity.type
_entity.pdbx_description
1 polymer ?
#
loop_
_entity_poly.entity_id
_entity_poly.type
_entity_poly.pdbx_seq_one_letter_code
_entity_poly.pdbx_strand_id
1 'polypeptide(L)'
;LQSVEGIQESRIFVEEEGVLFSSELEVRPSALLPLVAELGRLNMQYPSLKVFLDIIDDNLPRLVVGHTVFTKAGLSVEQFLLFVESTIAATHEVVSECERLGFLNLPEIQVAPESVH
;
A
#
# COMPACT_ATOMS: atom_id res chain seq x y z
N LEU A 1 -0.84 8.52 -6.11
CA LEU A 1 -1.04 7.65 -4.93
C LEU A 1 -1.36 8.44 -3.66
N GLN A 2 -0.68 9.55 -3.34
CA GLN A 2 -1.02 10.32 -2.12
C GLN A 2 -2.47 10.88 -2.07
N SER A 3 -3.15 10.98 -3.21
CA SER A 3 -4.57 11.36 -3.29
C SER A 3 -5.54 10.19 -3.08
N VAL A 4 -5.04 8.97 -2.85
CA VAL A 4 -5.85 7.76 -2.71
C VAL A 4 -6.18 7.58 -1.24
N GLU A 5 -7.47 7.40 -0.95
CA GLU A 5 -7.93 7.18 0.42
C GLU A 5 -7.31 5.90 1.01
N GLY A 6 -6.86 5.99 2.26
CA GLY A 6 -6.16 4.90 2.94
C GLY A 6 -4.66 4.84 2.70
N ILE A 7 -4.10 5.56 1.72
CA ILE A 7 -2.64 5.76 1.60
C ILE A 7 -2.22 6.93 2.48
N GLN A 8 -1.43 6.65 3.51
CA GLN A 8 -0.84 7.68 4.37
C GLN A 8 0.38 8.31 3.72
N GLU A 9 1.18 7.47 3.06
CA GLU A 9 2.45 7.88 2.51
C GLU A 9 2.77 7.09 1.25
N SER A 10 3.42 7.75 0.30
CA SER A 10 3.91 7.12 -0.93
C SER A 10 5.18 7.84 -1.35
N ARG A 11 6.29 7.10 -1.45
CA ARG A 11 7.64 7.62 -1.66
C ARG A 11 8.43 6.75 -2.63
N ILE A 12 9.36 7.39 -3.34
CA ILE A 12 10.39 6.71 -4.13
C ILE A 12 11.74 6.95 -3.44
N PHE A 13 12.44 5.87 -3.18
CA PHE A 13 13.78 5.86 -2.60
C PHE A 13 14.78 5.38 -3.66
N VAL A 14 15.94 6.03 -3.71
CA VAL A 14 17.08 5.57 -4.50
C VAL A 14 18.07 4.95 -3.52
N GLU A 15 18.20 3.64 -3.60
CA GLU A 15 19.07 2.84 -2.75
C GLU A 15 20.28 2.34 -3.54
N GLU A 16 21.25 1.74 -2.85
CA GLU A 16 22.48 1.24 -3.50
C GLU A 16 22.20 0.25 -4.63
N GLU A 17 21.23 -0.64 -4.44
CA GLU A 17 20.92 -1.72 -5.39
C GLU A 17 19.91 -1.31 -6.47
N GLY A 18 19.14 -0.25 -6.26
CA GLY A 18 17.99 0.04 -7.09
C GLY A 18 17.09 1.16 -6.61
N VAL A 19 15.90 1.22 -7.20
CA VAL A 19 14.84 2.14 -6.81
C VAL A 19 13.76 1.36 -6.07
N LEU A 20 13.37 1.83 -4.89
CA LEU A 20 12.23 1.32 -4.13
C LEU A 20 11.08 2.32 -4.22
N PHE A 21 9.95 1.87 -4.73
CA PHE A 21 8.69 2.57 -4.59
C PHE A 21 7.94 1.94 -3.42
N SER A 22 7.66 2.72 -2.38
CA SER A 22 6.93 2.26 -1.19
C SER A 22 5.67 3.09 -0.97
N SER A 23 4.57 2.43 -0.63
CA SER A 23 3.37 3.07 -0.11
C SER A 23 2.94 2.44 1.21
N GLU A 24 2.47 3.28 2.13
CA GLU A 24 2.05 2.87 3.47
C GLU A 24 0.56 3.14 3.64
N LEU A 25 -0.17 2.11 4.06
CA LEU A 25 -1.59 2.18 4.34
C LEU A 25 -1.82 1.99 5.84
N GLU A 26 -2.69 2.80 6.43
CA GLU A 26 -3.04 2.65 7.85
C GLU A 26 -4.05 1.52 8.04
N VAL A 27 -3.78 0.61 8.96
CA VAL A 27 -4.59 -0.58 9.22
C VAL A 27 -5.36 -0.39 10.52
N ARG A 28 -6.63 -0.79 10.54
CA ARG A 28 -7.43 -0.82 11.77
C ARG A 28 -6.82 -1.84 12.75
N PRO A 29 -6.62 -1.50 14.04
CA PRO A 29 -6.07 -2.46 15.01
C PRO A 29 -6.85 -3.78 15.08
N SER A 30 -8.17 -3.73 14.90
CA SER A 30 -9.05 -4.91 14.88
C SER A 30 -8.82 -5.84 13.68
N ALA A 31 -8.23 -5.34 12.59
CA ALA A 31 -7.96 -6.09 11.36
C ALA A 31 -6.56 -6.71 11.33
N LEU A 32 -5.73 -6.49 12.37
CA LEU A 32 -4.33 -6.90 12.37
C LEU A 32 -4.16 -8.42 12.19
N LEU A 33 -4.82 -9.23 13.04
CA LEU A 33 -4.70 -10.69 12.96
C LEU A 33 -5.26 -11.28 11.65
N PRO A 34 -6.46 -10.86 11.17
CA PRO A 34 -6.92 -11.24 9.83
C PRO A 34 -5.93 -10.90 8.72
N LEU A 35 -5.37 -9.69 8.72
CA LEU A 35 -4.43 -9.25 7.69
C LEU A 35 -3.12 -10.07 7.72
N VAL A 36 -2.59 -10.39 8.91
CA VAL A 36 -1.42 -11.27 9.04
C VAL A 36 -1.65 -12.61 8.34
N ALA A 37 -2.85 -13.20 8.50
CA ALA A 37 -3.19 -14.47 7.86
C ALA A 37 -3.28 -14.36 6.32
N GLU A 38 -3.62 -13.18 5.80
CA GLU A 38 -3.79 -12.91 4.37
C GLU A 38 -2.48 -12.49 3.68
N LEU A 39 -1.45 -12.06 4.40
CA LEU A 39 -0.19 -11.57 3.81
C LEU A 39 0.44 -12.56 2.82
N GLY A 40 0.41 -13.86 3.14
CA GLY A 40 0.91 -14.90 2.23
C GLY A 40 0.14 -14.93 0.91
N ARG A 41 -1.20 -14.86 0.96
CA ARG A 41 -2.05 -14.81 -0.23
C ARG A 41 -1.84 -13.52 -1.02
N LEU A 42 -1.77 -12.37 -0.35
CA LEU A 42 -1.53 -11.08 -1.00
C LEU A 42 -0.20 -11.08 -1.77
N ASN A 43 0.90 -11.55 -1.17
CA ASN A 43 2.19 -11.63 -1.86
C ASN A 43 2.19 -12.64 -3.02
N MET A 44 1.41 -13.73 -2.94
CA MET A 44 1.23 -14.65 -4.08
C MET A 44 0.40 -14.04 -5.21
N GLN A 45 -0.62 -13.24 -4.89
CA GLN A 45 -1.51 -12.61 -5.86
C GLN A 45 -0.85 -11.42 -6.57
N TYR A 46 -0.01 -10.67 -5.86
CA TYR A 46 0.72 -9.51 -6.39
C TYR A 46 2.23 -9.76 -6.38
N PRO A 47 2.76 -10.66 -7.23
CA PRO A 47 4.11 -11.20 -7.10
C PRO A 47 5.23 -10.18 -7.38
N SER A 48 4.92 -9.06 -8.03
CA SER A 48 5.89 -7.96 -8.22
C SER A 48 6.03 -7.10 -6.96
N LEU A 49 5.05 -7.15 -6.05
CA LEU A 49 5.03 -6.37 -4.83
C LEU A 49 5.55 -7.19 -3.66
N LYS A 50 6.22 -6.51 -2.73
CA LYS A 50 6.49 -7.00 -1.39
C LYS A 50 5.51 -6.32 -0.43
N VAL A 51 4.61 -7.11 0.15
CA VAL A 51 3.57 -6.60 1.06
C VAL A 51 3.84 -7.13 2.47
N PHE A 52 3.98 -6.24 3.45
CA PHE A 52 4.25 -6.63 4.83
C PHE A 52 3.67 -5.65 5.84
N LEU A 53 3.53 -6.10 7.09
CA LEU A 53 3.08 -5.25 8.19
C LEU A 53 4.26 -4.63 8.90
N ASP A 54 4.16 -3.33 9.17
CA ASP A 54 5.02 -2.58 10.08
C ASP A 54 4.22 -2.20 11.34
N ILE A 55 4.71 -2.60 12.50
CA ILE A 55 4.04 -2.45 13.79
C ILE A 55 5.04 -1.83 14.77
N ILE A 56 4.69 -0.66 15.28
CA ILE A 56 5.52 0.12 16.21
C ILE A 56 4.63 0.51 17.39
N ASP A 57 5.17 0.51 18.62
CA ASP A 57 4.39 0.60 19.87
C ASP A 57 3.46 1.82 19.97
N ASP A 58 3.87 2.99 19.45
CA ASP A 58 3.16 4.27 19.60
C ASP A 58 2.37 4.72 18.35
N ASN A 59 2.22 3.85 17.36
CA ASN A 59 1.57 4.17 16.08
C ASN A 59 0.54 3.10 15.68
N LEU A 60 -0.44 3.50 14.87
CA LEU A 60 -1.33 2.53 14.24
C LEU A 60 -0.53 1.59 13.31
N PRO A 61 -0.87 0.29 13.23
CA PRO A 61 -0.20 -0.64 12.34
C PRO A 61 -0.27 -0.16 10.89
N ARG A 62 0.81 -0.37 10.14
CA ARG A 62 0.89 0.02 8.74
C ARG A 62 1.06 -1.20 7.85
N LEU A 63 0.30 -1.26 6.77
CA LEU A 63 0.57 -2.17 5.66
C LEU A 63 1.49 -1.45 4.68
N VAL A 64 2.69 -1.99 4.49
CA VAL A 64 3.68 -1.47 3.55
C VAL A 64 3.60 -2.27 2.26
N VAL A 65 3.46 -1.55 1.15
CA VAL A 65 3.42 -2.10 -0.22
C VAL A 65 4.62 -1.54 -0.97
N GLY A 66 5.62 -2.39 -1.20
CA GLY A 66 6.86 -2.03 -1.86
C GLY A 66 7.03 -2.70 -3.22
N HIS A 67 7.63 -2.01 -4.19
CA HIS A 67 8.12 -2.59 -5.44
C HIS A 67 9.54 -2.08 -5.69
N THR A 68 10.45 -2.99 -6.02
CA THR A 68 11.86 -2.67 -6.27
C THR A 68 12.24 -2.98 -7.72
N VAL A 69 12.98 -2.07 -8.35
CA VAL A 69 13.68 -2.34 -9.61
C VAL A 69 15.18 -2.15 -9.40
N PHE A 70 15.98 -3.12 -9.82
CA PHE A 70 17.44 -3.05 -9.74
C PHE A 70 17.99 -2.17 -10.86
N THR A 71 19.01 -1.35 -10.55
CA THR A 71 19.55 -0.36 -11.50
C THR A 71 21.02 -0.58 -11.83
N LYS A 72 21.74 -1.45 -11.11
CA LYS A 72 23.19 -1.68 -11.30
C LYS A 72 23.59 -2.16 -12.70
N ALA A 73 22.71 -2.86 -13.40
CA ALA A 73 22.93 -3.31 -14.78
C ALA A 73 22.44 -2.29 -15.84
N GLY A 74 22.04 -1.10 -15.41
CA GLY A 74 21.35 -0.11 -16.23
C GLY A 74 19.82 -0.27 -16.16
N LEU A 75 19.12 0.85 -16.30
CA LEU A 75 17.66 0.92 -16.39
C LEU A 75 17.31 1.93 -17.49
N SER A 76 16.58 1.50 -18.52
CA SER A 76 16.09 2.44 -19.54
C SER A 76 14.94 3.28 -19.02
N VAL A 77 14.67 4.41 -19.68
CA VAL A 77 13.53 5.28 -19.31
C VAL A 77 12.21 4.52 -19.46
N GLU A 78 12.05 3.73 -20.50
CA GLU A 78 10.85 2.92 -20.75
C GLU A 78 10.65 1.86 -19.66
N GLN A 79 11.74 1.22 -19.20
CA GLN A 79 11.67 0.26 -18.08
C GLN A 79 11.31 0.95 -16.77
N PHE A 80 11.82 2.17 -16.54
CA PHE A 80 11.46 2.97 -15.37
C PHE A 80 9.98 3.39 -15.41
N LEU A 81 9.46 3.83 -16.56
CA LEU A 81 8.05 4.18 -16.72
C LEU A 81 7.15 2.96 -16.49
N LEU A 82 7.49 1.82 -17.07
CA LEU A 82 6.78 0.56 -16.85
C LEU A 82 6.77 0.17 -15.36
N PHE A 83 7.92 0.30 -14.67
CA PHE A 83 8.02 0.08 -13.24
C PHE A 83 7.07 0.99 -12.45
N VAL A 84 7.08 2.31 -12.72
CA VAL A 84 6.23 3.27 -12.01
C VAL A 84 4.75 3.00 -12.27
N GLU A 85 4.34 2.84 -13.52
CA GLU A 85 2.94 2.62 -13.90
C GLU A 85 2.39 1.31 -13.35
N SER A 86 3.14 0.21 -13.48
CA SER A 86 2.75 -1.10 -12.93
C SER A 86 2.69 -1.08 -11.41
N THR A 87 3.61 -0.38 -10.73
CA THR A 87 3.57 -0.22 -9.28
C THR A 87 2.32 0.52 -8.84
N ILE A 88 1.99 1.63 -9.50
CA ILE A 88 0.80 2.43 -9.19
C ILE A 88 -0.45 1.58 -9.37
N ALA A 89 -0.60 0.91 -10.52
CA ALA A 89 -1.75 0.07 -10.81
C ALA A 89 -1.92 -1.07 -9.78
N ALA A 90 -0.86 -1.85 -9.53
CA ALA A 90 -0.92 -2.95 -8.58
C ALA A 90 -1.15 -2.47 -7.13
N THR A 91 -0.59 -1.33 -6.74
CA THR A 91 -0.84 -0.73 -5.41
C THR A 91 -2.31 -0.33 -5.27
N HIS A 92 -2.93 0.22 -6.30
CA HIS A 92 -4.37 0.53 -6.30
C HIS A 92 -5.23 -0.72 -6.11
N GLU A 93 -4.86 -1.84 -6.74
CA GLU A 93 -5.57 -3.11 -6.56
C GLU A 93 -5.44 -3.62 -5.12
N VAL A 94 -4.25 -3.56 -4.52
CA VAL A 94 -4.02 -3.92 -3.11
C VAL A 94 -4.84 -3.04 -2.17
N VAL A 95 -4.85 -1.71 -2.38
CA VAL A 95 -5.66 -0.77 -1.58
C VAL A 95 -7.13 -1.14 -1.65
N SER A 96 -7.67 -1.31 -2.87
CA SER A 96 -9.08 -1.62 -3.12
C SER A 96 -9.49 -2.96 -2.47
N GLU A 97 -8.61 -3.95 -2.54
CA GLU A 97 -8.85 -5.24 -1.91
C GLU A 97 -8.84 -5.14 -0.37
N CYS A 98 -7.87 -4.43 0.21
CA CYS A 98 -7.78 -4.22 1.65
C CYS A 98 -8.97 -3.42 2.20
N GLU A 99 -9.44 -2.42 1.44
CA GLU A 99 -10.66 -1.69 1.75
C GLU A 99 -11.88 -2.61 1.76
N ARG A 100 -12.07 -3.40 0.71
CA ARG A 100 -13.19 -4.35 0.59
C ARG A 100 -13.20 -5.39 1.72
N LEU A 101 -12.03 -5.79 2.20
CA LEU A 101 -11.87 -6.72 3.31
C LEU A 101 -11.97 -6.05 4.69
N GLY A 102 -12.14 -4.72 4.74
CA GLY A 102 -12.31 -3.96 5.98
C GLY A 102 -11.01 -3.76 6.77
N PHE A 103 -9.85 -3.85 6.13
CA PHE A 103 -8.55 -3.76 6.80
C PHE A 103 -8.10 -2.33 7.06
N LEU A 104 -8.44 -1.40 6.16
CA LEU A 104 -7.91 -0.04 6.18
C LEU A 104 -8.65 0.88 7.14
N ASN A 105 -7.90 1.71 7.87
CA ASN A 105 -8.45 2.75 8.74
C ASN A 105 -8.83 3.99 7.91
N LEU A 106 -9.96 3.89 7.19
CA LEU A 106 -10.51 5.01 6.42
C LEU A 106 -11.34 5.92 7.33
N PRO A 107 -11.31 7.25 7.13
CA PRO A 107 -12.15 8.18 7.87
C PRO A 107 -13.63 7.84 7.66
N GLU A 108 -14.41 7.77 8.75
CA GLU A 108 -15.85 7.56 8.65
C GLU A 108 -16.49 8.78 7.95
N ILE A 109 -17.23 8.53 6.86
CA ILE A 109 -18.07 9.56 6.26
C ILE A 109 -19.14 9.94 7.30
N GLN A 110 -18.99 11.11 7.91
CA GLN A 110 -20.03 11.68 8.76
C GLN A 110 -21.26 11.97 7.89
N VAL A 111 -22.23 11.06 7.89
CA VAL A 111 -23.56 11.35 7.34
C VAL A 111 -24.19 12.37 8.29
N ALA A 112 -24.29 13.62 7.84
CA ALA A 112 -24.99 14.66 8.58
C ALA A 112 -26.40 14.14 8.92
N PRO A 113 -26.87 14.26 10.18
CA PRO A 113 -28.21 13.81 10.53
C PRO A 113 -29.22 14.56 9.65
N GLU A 114 -30.07 13.83 8.95
CA GLU A 114 -31.16 14.41 8.18
C GLU A 114 -31.94 15.36 9.10
N SER A 115 -32.02 16.62 8.69
CA SER A 115 -32.77 17.63 9.42
C SER A 115 -34.24 17.22 9.35
N VAL A 116 -34.75 16.64 10.44
CA VAL A 116 -36.18 16.37 10.60
C VAL A 116 -36.87 17.73 10.70
N HIS A 117 -37.41 18.20 9.58
CA HIS A 117 -38.34 19.33 9.50
C HIS A 117 -39.78 18.83 9.62
#